data_AF-A4S0S5-F1
#
_entry.id   AF-A4S0S5-F1
#
_cell.length_a   1.000
_cell.length_b   1.000
_cell.length_c   1.000
_cell.angle_alpha   90.00
_cell.angle_beta   90.00
_cell.angle_gamma   90.00
#
_symmetry.space_group_name_H-M   'P 1'
#
loop_
_entity.id
_entity.type
_entity.pdbx_description
1 polymer ?
#
loop_
_entity_poly.entity_id
_entity_poly.type
_entity_poly.pdbx_seq_one_letter_code
_entity_poly.pdbx_strand_id
1 'polypeptide(L)'
;MPGRTWTRGDATTTAKEAVKTKPAVKSSPAQTKKRQATWSREDGEAKRGGNGKEGTQARLRASAAAFEPASAKAQREALEAKMKAVEAEKAKLKAALEAAAAKKAQDAREKKEKEEAAKADAARRQRAAGNLLSGFRGVRKQCEERVDEIAKPVENLSQEEIERRAVQRVVLAGTDWQVLDLPPGSQKKWVTKSYRELAKILHPDKCAAPGAKEAFQKLNKAYKALS
;
A
#
# COMPACT_ATOMS: atom_id res chain seq x y z
N MET A 1 41.56 10.15 -19.70
CA MET A 1 40.53 9.09 -19.59
C MET A 1 39.30 9.68 -18.91
N PRO A 2 38.25 10.06 -19.66
CA PRO A 2 37.01 10.58 -19.07
C PRO A 2 35.84 9.58 -19.16
N GLY A 3 35.27 9.30 -17.98
CA GLY A 3 33.83 9.22 -17.66
C GLY A 3 32.86 8.45 -18.57
N ARG A 4 32.48 7.24 -18.14
CA ARG A 4 31.25 6.56 -18.58
C ARG A 4 30.05 7.21 -17.88
N THR A 5 29.15 7.83 -18.65
CA THR A 5 27.82 8.24 -18.20
C THR A 5 26.81 7.14 -18.57
N TRP A 6 25.92 6.81 -17.64
CA TRP A 6 24.85 5.83 -17.82
C TRP A 6 23.57 6.61 -18.18
N THR A 7 23.12 6.52 -19.44
CA THR A 7 21.83 7.05 -19.88
C THR A 7 20.78 5.93 -19.87
N ARG A 8 19.71 6.16 -19.12
CA ARG A 8 18.54 5.28 -18.99
C ARG A 8 17.65 5.51 -20.22
N GLY A 9 17.39 4.45 -20.99
CA GLY A 9 16.57 4.51 -22.20
C GLY A 9 15.09 4.67 -21.88
N ASP A 10 14.50 5.72 -22.43
CA ASP A 10 13.04 5.93 -22.54
C ASP A 10 12.55 5.25 -23.81
N ALA A 11 11.61 4.31 -23.67
CA ALA A 11 10.97 3.62 -24.79
C ALA A 11 9.75 4.42 -25.25
N THR A 12 9.86 5.09 -26.40
CA THR A 12 8.74 5.72 -27.10
C THR A 12 8.24 4.78 -28.21
N THR A 13 7.12 4.11 -27.98
CA THR A 13 6.38 3.41 -29.04
C THR A 13 5.54 4.40 -29.84
N THR A 14 5.92 4.52 -31.10
CA THR A 14 5.26 5.21 -32.21
C THR A 14 3.80 4.77 -32.40
N ALA A 15 2.86 5.72 -32.35
CA ALA A 15 1.50 5.55 -32.87
C ALA A 15 1.42 6.29 -34.20
N LYS A 16 1.21 5.56 -35.31
CA LYS A 16 1.00 6.11 -36.65
C LYS A 16 -0.43 5.82 -37.09
N GLU A 17 -1.07 6.91 -37.47
CA GLU A 17 -2.43 7.09 -37.98
C GLU A 17 -2.64 6.43 -39.35
N ALA A 18 -3.82 5.83 -39.58
CA ALA A 18 -4.41 5.67 -40.92
C ALA A 18 -5.92 5.38 -40.84
N VAL A 19 -6.69 6.32 -41.40
CA VAL A 19 -8.14 6.28 -41.62
C VAL A 19 -8.46 5.69 -43.00
N LYS A 20 -9.42 4.75 -43.12
CA LYS A 20 -10.46 4.76 -44.18
C LYS A 20 -11.54 3.65 -44.08
N THR A 21 -12.80 4.12 -44.11
CA THR A 21 -14.00 3.63 -44.84
C THR A 21 -14.78 2.34 -44.47
N LYS A 22 -16.05 2.57 -44.09
CA LYS A 22 -17.33 1.81 -44.10
C LYS A 22 -17.54 0.74 -45.22
N PRO A 23 -18.64 -0.10 -45.24
CA PRO A 23 -19.79 -0.25 -44.32
C PRO A 23 -20.27 -1.71 -43.99
N ALA A 24 -21.15 -1.78 -42.98
CA ALA A 24 -22.32 -2.68 -42.82
C ALA A 24 -22.17 -4.21 -42.83
N VAL A 25 -22.29 -4.84 -41.65
CA VAL A 25 -23.16 -6.02 -41.43
C VAL A 25 -23.74 -5.94 -40.01
N LYS A 26 -25.06 -6.08 -39.94
CA LYS A 26 -25.90 -6.10 -38.72
C LYS A 26 -25.52 -7.33 -37.88
N SER A 27 -25.21 -7.16 -36.60
CA SER A 27 -25.24 -8.26 -35.63
C SER A 27 -26.04 -7.85 -34.38
N SER A 28 -26.99 -8.72 -34.10
CA SER A 28 -28.06 -8.66 -33.11
C SER A 28 -27.53 -8.66 -31.68
N PRO A 29 -28.04 -7.81 -30.75
CA PRO A 29 -27.85 -8.05 -29.33
C PRO A 29 -28.90 -9.06 -28.86
N ALA A 30 -28.43 -10.26 -28.50
CA ALA A 30 -29.22 -11.31 -27.88
C ALA A 30 -29.84 -10.80 -26.57
N GLN A 31 -31.12 -10.41 -26.63
CA GLN A 31 -31.95 -10.19 -25.46
C GLN A 31 -32.16 -11.54 -24.74
N THR A 32 -31.58 -11.69 -23.57
CA THR A 32 -31.95 -12.75 -22.61
C THR A 32 -33.36 -12.48 -22.09
N LYS A 33 -34.37 -13.02 -22.80
CA LYS A 33 -35.75 -13.09 -22.33
C LYS A 33 -35.82 -14.00 -21.10
N LYS A 34 -36.02 -13.38 -19.93
CA LYS A 34 -36.59 -14.04 -18.75
C LYS A 34 -37.94 -14.65 -19.17
N ARG A 35 -38.02 -15.98 -19.22
CA ARG A 35 -39.29 -16.70 -19.32
C ARG A 35 -39.96 -16.60 -17.95
N GLN A 36 -40.89 -15.65 -17.81
CA GLN A 36 -41.90 -15.76 -16.77
C GLN A 36 -42.85 -16.87 -17.20
N ALA A 37 -42.86 -17.98 -16.47
CA ALA A 37 -43.86 -19.01 -16.61
C ALA A 37 -45.13 -18.53 -15.90
N THR A 38 -46.02 -17.89 -16.64
CA THR A 38 -47.42 -17.69 -16.23
C THR A 38 -48.15 -19.01 -16.44
N TRP A 39 -48.41 -19.76 -15.36
CA TRP A 39 -49.45 -20.78 -15.36
C TRP A 39 -50.79 -20.05 -15.30
N SER A 40 -51.38 -19.78 -16.46
CA SER A 40 -52.80 -19.45 -16.59
C SER A 40 -53.56 -20.76 -16.72
N ARG A 41 -54.40 -21.07 -15.73
CA ARG A 41 -55.40 -22.14 -15.82
C ARG A 41 -56.59 -21.57 -16.57
N GLU A 42 -56.68 -21.86 -17.86
CA GLU A 42 -57.86 -21.56 -18.66
C GLU A 42 -59.04 -22.42 -18.18
N ASP A 43 -60.13 -21.76 -17.81
CA ASP A 43 -61.43 -22.36 -17.54
C ASP A 43 -62.01 -22.90 -18.85
N GLY A 44 -61.72 -24.18 -19.12
CA GLY A 44 -62.30 -24.96 -20.21
C GLY A 44 -63.67 -25.52 -19.80
N GLU A 45 -64.71 -24.86 -20.28
CA GLU A 45 -66.12 -25.22 -20.22
C GLU A 45 -66.38 -26.61 -20.84
N ALA A 46 -66.44 -27.66 -20.02
CA ALA A 46 -66.79 -29.00 -20.44
C ALA A 46 -68.33 -29.15 -20.51
N LYS A 47 -68.88 -29.08 -21.73
CA LYS A 47 -70.27 -29.43 -22.04
C LYS A 47 -70.60 -30.84 -21.56
N ARG A 48 -71.60 -30.91 -20.68
CA ARG A 48 -72.28 -32.12 -20.23
C ARG A 48 -73.12 -32.67 -21.38
N GLY A 49 -72.71 -33.81 -21.95
CA GLY A 49 -73.54 -34.67 -22.78
C GLY A 49 -73.72 -36.01 -22.07
N GLY A 50 -74.94 -36.35 -21.69
CA GLY A 50 -75.22 -37.59 -20.97
C GLY A 50 -76.71 -37.80 -20.74
N ASN A 51 -77.42 -38.16 -21.81
CA ASN A 51 -78.79 -38.66 -21.77
C ASN A 51 -78.74 -40.15 -21.34
N GLY A 52 -79.52 -40.54 -20.32
CA GLY A 52 -79.53 -41.93 -19.88
C GLY A 52 -80.35 -42.20 -18.62
N LYS A 53 -81.67 -42.35 -18.80
CA LYS A 53 -82.60 -43.16 -17.98
C LYS A 53 -82.79 -42.72 -16.52
N GLU A 54 -83.70 -41.76 -16.35
CA GLU A 54 -84.47 -41.57 -15.13
C GLU A 54 -85.58 -42.62 -15.06
N GLY A 55 -85.57 -43.42 -13.99
CA GLY A 55 -86.58 -44.44 -13.74
C GLY A 55 -85.97 -45.56 -12.92
N THR A 56 -86.50 -45.79 -11.72
CA THR A 56 -86.19 -46.90 -10.80
C THR A 56 -84.89 -46.85 -9.97
N GLN A 57 -84.21 -45.71 -9.79
CA GLN A 57 -83.19 -45.55 -8.72
C GLN A 57 -83.56 -44.58 -7.59
N ALA A 58 -84.59 -43.74 -7.76
CA ALA A 58 -84.97 -42.74 -6.75
C ALA A 58 -85.63 -43.33 -5.49
N ARG A 59 -86.21 -44.54 -5.56
CA ARG A 59 -86.78 -45.23 -4.39
C ARG A 59 -85.79 -46.14 -3.64
N LEU A 60 -84.58 -46.35 -4.17
CA LEU A 60 -83.52 -47.13 -3.50
C LEU A 60 -82.45 -46.25 -2.83
N ARG A 61 -82.47 -44.93 -3.06
CA ARG A 61 -81.54 -43.95 -2.44
C ARG A 61 -82.12 -43.19 -1.25
N ALA A 62 -83.32 -43.56 -0.77
CA ALA A 62 -83.88 -43.00 0.46
C ALA A 62 -83.33 -43.67 1.74
N SER A 63 -82.65 -44.82 1.61
CA SER A 63 -81.96 -45.51 2.72
C SER A 63 -80.47 -45.76 2.47
N ALA A 64 -79.89 -45.20 1.40
CA ALA A 64 -78.45 -45.20 1.20
C ALA A 64 -77.85 -44.04 2.02
N ALA A 65 -77.60 -44.28 3.31
CA ALA A 65 -76.70 -43.45 4.08
C ALA A 65 -75.40 -43.28 3.26
N ALA A 66 -74.92 -42.05 3.13
CA ALA A 66 -73.60 -41.79 2.58
C ALA A 66 -72.61 -42.61 3.43
N PHE A 67 -72.14 -43.74 2.89
CA PHE A 67 -71.02 -44.47 3.46
C PHE A 67 -69.81 -43.57 3.24
N GLU A 68 -69.58 -42.64 4.18
CA GLU A 68 -68.26 -42.07 4.35
C GLU A 68 -67.39 -43.24 4.81
N PRO A 69 -66.47 -43.74 3.95
CA PRO A 69 -65.57 -44.76 4.44
C PRO A 69 -64.76 -44.06 5.53
N ALA A 70 -64.77 -44.58 6.76
CA ALA A 70 -63.98 -44.02 7.86
C ALA A 70 -62.50 -43.80 7.46
N SER A 71 -62.03 -44.49 6.40
CA SER A 71 -60.75 -44.27 5.74
C SER A 71 -60.59 -42.91 5.05
N ALA A 72 -61.61 -42.29 4.46
CA ALA A 72 -61.49 -40.99 3.78
C ALA A 72 -61.34 -39.82 4.77
N LYS A 73 -62.06 -39.85 5.90
CA LYS A 73 -61.88 -38.89 6.99
C LYS A 73 -60.51 -39.03 7.63
N ALA A 74 -60.09 -40.26 7.92
CA ALA A 74 -58.74 -40.56 8.42
C ALA A 74 -57.64 -40.16 7.42
N GLN A 75 -57.85 -40.34 6.11
CA GLN A 75 -56.92 -39.89 5.06
C GLN A 75 -56.82 -38.37 4.99
N ARG A 76 -57.92 -37.63 5.17
CA ARG A 76 -57.92 -36.16 5.20
C ARG A 76 -57.21 -35.61 6.43
N GLU A 77 -57.46 -36.18 7.61
CA GLU A 77 -56.75 -35.82 8.85
C GLU A 77 -55.25 -36.15 8.73
N ALA A 78 -54.89 -37.29 8.13
CA ALA A 78 -53.50 -37.65 7.87
C ALA A 78 -52.83 -36.72 6.84
N LEU A 79 -53.55 -36.24 5.82
CA LEU A 79 -53.06 -35.25 4.87
C LEU A 79 -52.89 -33.87 5.53
N GLU A 80 -53.82 -33.45 6.38
CA GLU A 80 -53.74 -32.20 7.11
C GLU A 80 -52.57 -32.20 8.12
N ALA A 81 -52.35 -33.32 8.82
CA ALA A 81 -51.20 -33.50 9.69
C ALA A 81 -49.87 -33.42 8.91
N LYS A 82 -49.81 -34.01 7.71
CA LYS A 82 -48.65 -33.91 6.83
C LYS A 82 -48.43 -32.49 6.31
N MET A 83 -49.50 -31.76 5.98
CA MET A 83 -49.40 -30.35 5.56
C MET A 83 -48.91 -29.46 6.69
N LYS A 84 -49.43 -29.62 7.91
CA LYS A 84 -48.95 -28.90 9.10
C LYS A 84 -47.49 -29.22 9.42
N ALA A 85 -47.07 -30.47 9.25
CA ALA A 85 -45.67 -30.86 9.41
C ALA A 85 -44.78 -30.19 8.34
N VAL A 86 -45.21 -30.19 7.08
CA VAL A 86 -44.48 -29.52 5.98
C VAL A 86 -44.43 -28.00 6.18
N GLU A 87 -45.49 -27.38 6.69
CA GLU A 87 -45.53 -25.96 7.03
C GLU A 87 -44.61 -25.63 8.21
N ALA A 88 -44.56 -26.47 9.24
CA ALA A 88 -43.62 -26.33 10.34
C ALA A 88 -42.16 -26.47 9.88
N GLU A 89 -41.86 -27.45 9.02
CA GLU A 89 -40.51 -27.61 8.45
C GLU A 89 -40.13 -26.43 7.56
N LYS A 90 -41.04 -25.91 6.73
CA LYS A 90 -40.82 -24.70 5.93
C LYS A 90 -40.61 -23.47 6.82
N ALA A 91 -41.37 -23.32 7.90
CA ALA A 91 -41.21 -22.22 8.85
C ALA A 91 -39.85 -22.26 9.55
N LYS A 92 -39.40 -23.46 9.99
CA LYS A 92 -38.05 -23.66 10.56
C LYS A 92 -36.95 -23.31 9.57
N LEU A 93 -37.05 -23.79 8.33
CA LEU A 93 -36.07 -23.48 7.28
C LEU A 93 -36.04 -21.98 6.93
N LYS A 94 -37.21 -21.34 6.85
CA LYS A 94 -37.30 -19.89 6.59
C LYS A 94 -36.71 -19.07 7.74
N ALA A 95 -37.01 -19.42 8.99
CA ALA A 95 -36.42 -18.78 10.17
C ALA A 95 -34.90 -18.99 10.22
N ALA A 96 -34.40 -20.18 9.84
CA ALA A 96 -32.96 -20.44 9.75
C ALA A 96 -32.26 -19.61 8.66
N LEU A 97 -32.90 -19.42 7.50
CA LEU A 97 -32.37 -18.56 6.43
C LEU A 97 -32.36 -17.07 6.83
N GLU A 98 -33.41 -16.60 7.51
CA GLU A 98 -33.47 -15.22 8.02
C GLU A 98 -32.45 -14.98 9.13
N ALA A 99 -32.29 -15.92 10.07
CA ALA A 99 -31.26 -15.85 11.10
C ALA A 99 -29.84 -15.90 10.50
N ALA A 100 -29.60 -16.71 9.47
CA ALA A 100 -28.33 -16.75 8.74
C ALA A 100 -28.07 -15.44 7.97
N ALA A 101 -29.11 -14.83 7.39
CA ALA A 101 -29.01 -13.52 6.73
C ALA A 101 -28.74 -12.39 7.74
N ALA A 102 -29.38 -12.42 8.92
CA ALA A 102 -29.15 -11.47 10.00
C ALA A 102 -27.72 -11.58 10.56
N LYS A 103 -27.22 -12.80 10.80
CA LYS A 103 -25.83 -13.02 11.21
C LYS A 103 -24.82 -12.53 10.18
N LYS A 104 -25.03 -12.86 8.90
CA LYS A 104 -24.19 -12.33 7.80
C LYS A 104 -24.25 -10.80 7.70
N ALA A 105 -25.40 -10.19 7.96
CA ALA A 105 -25.54 -8.74 7.97
C ALA A 105 -24.81 -8.10 9.17
N GLN A 106 -24.86 -8.73 10.35
CA GLN A 106 -24.09 -8.32 11.53
C GLN A 106 -22.59 -8.45 11.28
N ASP A 107 -22.12 -9.61 10.79
CA ASP A 107 -20.72 -9.82 10.42
C ASP A 107 -20.22 -8.82 9.37
N ALA A 108 -21.07 -8.49 8.38
CA ALA A 108 -20.73 -7.49 7.36
C ALA A 108 -20.65 -6.08 7.94
N ARG A 109 -21.52 -5.73 8.90
CA ARG A 109 -21.46 -4.44 9.61
C ARG A 109 -20.22 -4.34 10.49
N GLU A 110 -19.93 -5.38 11.27
CA GLU A 110 -18.73 -5.42 12.11
C GLU A 110 -17.44 -5.40 11.28
N LYS A 111 -17.41 -6.08 10.13
CA LYS A 111 -16.24 -6.02 9.22
C LYS A 111 -16.06 -4.62 8.64
N LYS A 112 -17.14 -3.95 8.23
CA LYS A 112 -17.08 -2.57 7.75
C LYS A 112 -16.61 -1.62 8.85
N GLU A 113 -17.12 -1.75 10.06
CA GLU A 113 -16.70 -0.93 11.21
C GLU A 113 -15.23 -1.17 11.56
N LYS A 114 -14.76 -2.42 11.56
CA LYS A 114 -13.35 -2.78 11.75
C LYS A 114 -12.46 -2.23 10.63
N GLU A 115 -12.92 -2.27 9.38
CA GLU A 115 -12.20 -1.73 8.23
C GLU A 115 -12.15 -0.19 8.26
N GLU A 116 -13.24 0.47 8.63
CA GLU A 116 -13.30 1.93 8.82
C GLU A 116 -12.42 2.39 9.99
N ALA A 117 -12.43 1.68 11.11
CA ALA A 117 -11.53 1.92 12.24
C ALA A 117 -10.06 1.71 11.84
N ALA A 118 -9.75 0.65 11.09
CA ALA A 118 -8.39 0.41 10.59
C ALA A 118 -7.94 1.49 9.60
N LYS A 119 -8.82 1.96 8.71
CA LYS A 119 -8.55 3.07 7.80
C LYS A 119 -8.32 4.39 8.55
N ALA A 120 -9.11 4.66 9.58
CA ALA A 120 -8.95 5.85 10.42
C ALA A 120 -7.61 5.84 11.18
N ASP A 121 -7.23 4.69 11.74
CA ASP A 121 -5.93 4.53 12.42
C ASP A 121 -4.75 4.62 11.44
N ALA A 122 -4.86 4.02 10.25
CA ALA A 122 -3.86 4.16 9.19
C ALA A 122 -3.69 5.62 8.75
N ALA A 123 -4.80 6.37 8.59
CA ALA A 123 -4.76 7.79 8.26
C ALA A 123 -4.11 8.62 9.39
N ARG A 124 -4.39 8.30 10.66
CA ARG A 124 -3.74 8.94 11.82
C ARG A 124 -2.23 8.69 11.83
N ARG A 125 -1.80 7.44 11.57
CA ARG A 125 -0.38 7.07 11.46
C ARG A 125 0.32 7.79 10.30
N GLN A 126 -0.33 7.89 9.13
CA GLN A 126 0.20 8.64 7.99
C GLN A 126 0.38 10.13 8.32
N ARG A 127 -0.59 10.76 8.98
CA ARG A 127 -0.46 12.17 9.42
C ARG A 127 0.65 12.36 10.45
N ALA A 128 0.77 11.45 11.42
CA ALA A 128 1.86 11.49 12.40
C ALA A 128 3.24 11.36 11.74
N ALA A 129 3.40 10.43 10.79
CA ALA A 129 4.63 10.29 10.02
C ALA A 129 4.92 11.52 9.13
N GLY A 130 3.88 12.09 8.51
CA GLY A 130 3.99 13.34 7.74
C GLY A 130 4.45 14.53 8.57
N ASN A 131 3.93 14.68 9.80
CA ASN A 131 4.33 15.73 10.74
C ASN A 131 5.78 15.54 11.24
N LEU A 132 6.21 14.31 11.48
CA LEU A 132 7.60 14.03 11.88
C LEU A 132 8.58 14.37 10.73
N LEU A 133 8.27 13.94 9.50
CA LEU A 133 9.14 14.19 8.36
C LEU A 133 9.18 15.68 7.96
N SER A 134 8.05 16.38 8.03
CA SER A 134 8.01 17.83 7.77
C SER A 134 8.72 18.63 8.87
N GLY A 135 8.62 18.22 10.13
CA GLY A 135 9.39 18.79 11.25
C GLY A 135 10.90 18.64 11.05
N PHE A 136 11.36 17.45 10.65
CA PHE A 136 12.78 17.23 10.32
C PHE A 136 13.23 18.04 9.09
N ARG A 137 12.36 18.24 8.09
CA ARG A 137 12.70 19.05 6.90
C ARG A 137 12.87 20.53 7.22
N GLY A 138 12.06 21.06 8.15
CA GLY A 138 12.19 22.44 8.64
C GLY A 138 13.48 22.67 9.44
N VAL A 139 13.80 21.75 10.36
CA VAL A 139 15.04 21.81 11.16
C VAL A 139 16.28 21.65 10.27
N ARG A 140 16.24 20.74 9.29
CA ARG A 140 17.33 20.57 8.33
C ARG A 140 17.56 21.82 7.49
N LYS A 141 16.50 22.45 6.99
CA LYS A 141 16.60 23.69 6.21
C LYS A 141 17.17 24.84 7.05
N GLN A 142 16.71 25.00 8.29
CA GLN A 142 17.29 25.98 9.21
C GLN A 142 18.74 25.66 9.58
N CYS A 143 19.12 24.39 9.69
CA CYS A 143 20.50 23.99 9.94
C CYS A 143 21.37 24.21 8.70
N GLU A 144 20.88 23.90 7.49
CA GLU A 144 21.57 24.17 6.22
C GLU A 144 21.72 25.67 6.01
N GLU A 145 20.68 26.48 6.21
CA GLU A 145 20.76 27.95 6.14
C GLU A 145 21.75 28.52 7.18
N ARG A 146 21.76 28.01 8.42
CA ARG A 146 22.77 28.42 9.42
C ARG A 146 24.16 27.92 9.10
N VAL A 147 24.31 26.73 8.54
CA VAL A 147 25.60 26.19 8.10
C VAL A 147 26.09 26.98 6.89
N ASP A 148 25.24 27.40 5.97
CA ASP A 148 25.59 28.26 4.82
C ASP A 148 25.87 29.71 5.26
N GLU A 149 25.26 30.19 6.34
CA GLU A 149 25.62 31.47 6.97
C GLU A 149 26.95 31.41 7.72
N ILE A 150 27.26 30.28 8.37
CA ILE A 150 28.54 30.01 9.03
C ILE A 150 29.63 29.66 8.00
N ALA A 151 29.25 29.04 6.89
CA ALA A 151 30.07 28.65 5.76
C ALA A 151 29.97 29.64 4.60
N LYS A 152 29.48 30.87 4.85
CA LYS A 152 29.98 32.01 4.09
C LYS A 152 31.49 31.90 4.21
N PRO A 153 32.19 31.62 3.11
CA PRO A 153 33.63 31.47 3.19
C PRO A 153 34.13 32.77 3.79
N VAL A 154 34.85 32.66 4.92
CA VAL A 154 35.79 33.71 5.31
C VAL A 154 36.85 33.68 4.22
N GLU A 155 36.47 34.20 3.04
CA GLU A 155 37.35 34.39 1.91
C GLU A 155 38.42 35.33 2.41
N ASN A 156 39.63 34.79 2.42
CA ASN A 156 40.88 35.50 2.63
C ASN A 156 41.19 35.84 4.09
N LEU A 157 41.17 34.84 4.98
CA LEU A 157 42.32 34.75 5.90
C LEU A 157 43.56 34.74 4.99
N SER A 158 44.37 35.80 5.05
CA SER A 158 45.55 35.93 4.20
C SER A 158 46.37 34.64 4.27
N GLN A 159 47.06 34.28 3.17
CA GLN A 159 47.90 33.08 3.14
C GLN A 159 48.85 33.04 4.35
N GLU A 160 49.32 34.22 4.77
CA GLU A 160 50.12 34.45 5.97
C GLU A 160 49.43 34.03 7.29
N GLU A 161 48.13 34.23 7.44
CA GLU A 161 47.40 33.86 8.65
C GLU A 161 47.16 32.34 8.71
N ILE A 162 46.92 31.70 7.56
CA ILE A 162 46.87 30.24 7.45
C ILE A 162 48.22 29.64 7.83
N GLU A 163 49.30 30.23 7.33
CA GLU A 163 50.68 29.87 7.63
C GLU A 163 50.99 30.05 9.13
N ARG A 164 50.65 31.20 9.72
CA ARG A 164 50.83 31.45 11.16
C ARG A 164 50.10 30.44 12.02
N ARG A 165 48.85 30.11 11.70
CA ARG A 165 48.06 29.10 12.41
C ARG A 165 48.67 27.70 12.26
N ALA A 166 49.15 27.36 11.07
CA ALA A 166 49.83 26.10 10.84
C ALA A 166 51.13 25.99 11.66
N VAL A 167 51.95 27.06 11.70
CA VAL A 167 53.16 27.14 12.54
C VAL A 167 52.80 26.98 14.01
N GLN A 168 51.85 27.76 14.52
CA GLN A 168 51.42 27.68 15.93
C GLN A 168 50.95 26.28 16.30
N ARG A 169 50.13 25.66 15.45
CA ARG A 169 49.64 24.29 15.66
C ARG A 169 50.80 23.28 15.73
N VAL A 170 51.77 23.35 14.81
CA VAL A 170 52.93 22.44 14.82
C VAL A 170 53.85 22.68 16.02
N VAL A 171 54.00 23.94 16.46
CA VAL A 171 54.78 24.28 17.64
C VAL A 171 54.12 23.75 18.91
N LEU A 172 52.79 23.87 19.03
CA LEU A 172 52.00 23.40 20.18
C LEU A 172 51.74 21.88 20.16
N ALA A 173 51.85 21.23 19.01
CA ALA A 173 51.65 19.79 18.88
C ALA A 173 52.67 19.02 19.74
N GLY A 174 52.16 18.13 20.60
CA GLY A 174 52.98 17.31 21.49
C GLY A 174 53.33 15.93 20.93
N THR A 175 52.68 15.51 19.83
CA THR A 175 52.87 14.17 19.24
C THR A 175 53.22 14.27 17.77
N ASP A 176 54.06 13.34 17.28
CA ASP A 176 54.53 13.32 15.88
C ASP A 176 53.37 13.16 14.88
N TRP A 177 52.33 12.43 15.27
CA TRP A 177 51.10 12.25 14.48
C TRP A 177 50.30 13.57 14.34
N GLN A 178 50.23 14.35 15.43
CA GLN A 178 49.57 15.64 15.44
C GLN A 178 50.34 16.70 14.64
N VAL A 179 51.67 16.63 14.61
CA VAL A 179 52.51 17.51 13.76
C VAL A 179 52.20 17.32 12.27
N LEU A 180 51.86 16.11 11.83
CA LEU A 180 51.51 15.79 10.44
C LEU A 180 50.02 15.89 10.13
N ASP A 181 49.19 16.29 11.10
CA ASP A 181 47.72 16.29 11.01
C ASP A 181 47.15 14.92 10.60
N LEU A 182 47.71 13.82 11.11
CA LEU A 182 47.26 12.46 10.80
C LEU A 182 46.83 11.71 12.05
N PRO A 183 45.81 10.82 11.95
CA PRO A 183 45.48 9.93 13.04
C PRO A 183 46.59 8.88 13.26
N PRO A 184 46.78 8.40 14.51
CA PRO A 184 47.76 7.38 14.82
C PRO A 184 47.46 6.09 14.03
N GLY A 185 48.48 5.49 13.43
CA GLY A 185 48.32 4.29 12.60
C GLY A 185 47.99 4.55 11.12
N SER A 186 48.10 5.80 10.67
CA SER A 186 47.97 6.15 9.24
C SER A 186 49.05 5.46 8.39
N GLN A 187 48.70 5.08 7.16
CA GLN A 187 49.65 4.44 6.25
C GLN A 187 50.77 5.40 5.83
N LYS A 188 51.97 4.86 5.55
CA LYS A 188 53.14 5.61 5.07
C LYS A 188 52.85 6.52 3.86
N LYS A 189 51.94 6.11 2.97
CA LYS A 189 51.50 6.91 1.81
C LYS A 189 50.91 8.26 2.21
N TRP A 190 50.15 8.31 3.30
CA TRP A 190 49.54 9.53 3.83
C TRP A 190 50.57 10.40 4.56
N VAL A 191 51.52 9.79 5.28
CA VAL A 191 52.64 10.47 5.94
C VAL A 191 53.47 11.29 4.93
N THR A 192 53.87 10.69 3.81
CA THR A 192 54.62 11.41 2.76
C THR A 192 53.79 12.51 2.09
N LYS A 193 52.48 12.30 1.93
CA LYS A 193 51.58 13.29 1.34
C LYS A 193 51.42 14.51 2.26
N SER A 194 51.08 14.30 3.52
CA SER A 194 50.92 15.37 4.52
C SER A 194 52.23 16.13 4.74
N TYR A 195 53.36 15.42 4.81
CA TYR A 195 54.68 16.06 4.91
C TYR A 195 54.95 17.01 3.74
N ARG A 196 54.68 16.60 2.49
CA ARG A 196 54.91 17.43 1.32
C ARG A 196 53.99 18.64 1.25
N GLU A 197 52.75 18.51 1.72
CA GLU A 197 51.80 19.63 1.79
C GLU A 197 52.20 20.62 2.87
N LEU A 198 52.49 20.16 4.08
CA LEU A 198 52.93 21.01 5.19
C LEU A 198 54.29 21.64 4.95
N ALA A 199 55.24 20.94 4.31
CA ALA A 199 56.56 21.49 4.00
C ALA A 199 56.51 22.66 3.01
N LYS A 200 55.51 22.68 2.11
CA LYS A 200 55.31 23.81 1.18
C LYS A 200 54.76 25.04 1.87
N ILE A 201 53.91 24.82 2.87
CA ILE A 201 53.30 25.88 3.68
C ILE A 201 54.39 26.40 4.63
N LEU A 202 54.93 25.55 5.49
CA LEU A 202 55.87 25.89 6.58
C LEU A 202 57.33 26.12 6.12
N HIS A 203 57.58 26.36 4.84
CA HIS A 203 58.94 26.59 4.38
C HIS A 203 59.43 27.96 4.89
N PRO A 204 60.64 28.06 5.48
CA PRO A 204 61.13 29.32 6.06
C PRO A 204 61.34 30.45 5.05
N ASP A 205 61.34 30.13 3.75
CA ASP A 205 61.40 31.13 2.65
C ASP A 205 60.03 31.77 2.36
N LYS A 206 58.93 31.04 2.61
CA LYS A 206 57.56 31.50 2.30
C LYS A 206 56.87 32.06 3.53
N CYS A 207 57.07 31.41 4.68
CA CYS A 207 56.57 31.87 5.97
C CYS A 207 57.59 32.78 6.67
N ALA A 208 57.33 34.09 6.67
CA ALA A 208 58.06 35.04 7.52
C ALA A 208 57.59 35.03 9.00
N ALA A 209 56.77 34.05 9.40
CA ALA A 209 56.21 33.98 10.74
C ALA A 209 57.27 33.60 11.81
N PRO A 210 57.20 34.17 13.02
CA PRO A 210 58.07 33.77 14.12
C PRO A 210 57.81 32.29 14.47
N GLY A 211 58.86 31.48 14.53
CA GLY A 211 58.77 30.04 14.82
C GLY A 211 58.61 29.12 13.62
N ALA A 212 58.57 29.63 12.37
CA ALA A 212 58.48 28.79 11.17
C ALA A 212 59.64 27.78 11.08
N LYS A 213 60.86 28.21 11.43
CA LYS A 213 62.05 27.34 11.45
C LYS A 213 61.92 26.19 12.46
N GLU A 214 61.39 26.46 13.64
CA GLU A 214 61.18 25.45 14.69
C GLU A 214 60.08 24.47 14.30
N ALA A 215 58.98 24.97 13.72
CA ALA A 215 57.91 24.14 13.19
C ALA A 215 58.41 23.21 12.08
N PHE A 216 59.22 23.72 11.16
CA PHE A 216 59.80 22.92 10.08
C PHE A 216 60.76 21.84 10.61
N GLN A 217 61.56 22.14 11.64
CA GLN A 217 62.41 21.14 12.29
C GLN A 217 61.60 20.04 12.97
N LYS A 218 60.53 20.39 13.69
CA LYS A 218 59.59 19.42 14.29
C LYS A 218 58.93 18.56 13.22
N LEU A 219 58.48 19.15 12.12
CA LEU A 219 57.91 18.45 10.97
C LEU A 219 58.89 17.41 10.39
N ASN A 220 60.15 17.79 10.22
CA ASN A 220 61.20 16.87 9.75
C ASN A 220 61.47 15.74 10.75
N LYS A 221 61.48 16.02 12.05
CA LYS A 221 61.68 15.02 13.10
C LYS A 221 60.52 14.01 13.11
N ALA A 222 59.29 14.48 13.05
CA ALA A 222 58.09 13.64 12.99
C ALA A 222 58.08 12.75 11.74
N TYR A 223 58.44 13.31 10.57
CA TYR A 223 58.55 12.54 9.34
C TYR A 223 59.61 11.42 9.44
N LYS A 224 60.78 11.71 10.02
CA LYS A 224 61.84 10.70 10.23
C LYS A 224 61.44 9.60 11.21
N ALA A 225 60.63 9.92 12.22
CA ALA A 225 60.14 8.95 13.20
C ALA A 225 59.05 8.02 12.61
N LEU A 226 58.29 8.49 11.62
CA LEU A 226 57.11 7.80 11.08
C LEU A 226 57.31 7.17 9.68
N SER A 227 58.42 7.50 9.00
CA SER A 227 58.75 6.95 7.66
C SER A 227 59.33 5.54 7.69
#